data_AF-A0A9E0T9A9-F1
#
_entry.id   AF-A0A9E0T9A9-F1
#
_cell.length_a   1.000
_cell.length_b   1.000
_cell.length_c   1.000
_cell.angle_alpha   90.00
_cell.angle_beta   90.00
_cell.angle_gamma   90.00
#
_symmetry.space_group_name_H-M   'P 1'
#
loop_
_entity.id
_entity.type
_entity.pdbx_description
1 polymer ?
#
loop_
_entity_poly.entity_id
_entity_poly.type
_entity_poly.pdbx_seq_one_letter_code
_entity_poly.pdbx_strand_id
1 'polypeptide(L)'
;MNGKTLIPDSLLAARSIEAIEEWEMNWKPTTGATRRDEVVAVNALATERFVRRNVSRQKFQEWLRDNPRTFTTRREQDWLAQKTAGQVKL
;
A
#
# COMPACT_ATOMS: atom_id res chain seq x y z
N MET A 1 -10.56 -10.10 -6.66
CA MET A 1 -9.59 -9.09 -6.12
C MET A 1 -10.22 -7.72 -6.32
N ASN A 2 -10.26 -6.87 -5.28
CA ASN A 2 -11.00 -5.58 -5.26
C ASN A 2 -10.42 -4.48 -6.19
N GLY A 3 -9.81 -4.82 -7.33
CA GLY A 3 -9.22 -3.86 -8.27
C GLY A 3 -8.04 -3.06 -7.74
N LYS A 4 -7.57 -3.34 -6.51
CA LYS A 4 -6.47 -2.61 -5.86
C LYS A 4 -5.13 -3.25 -6.16
N THR A 5 -4.13 -2.42 -6.44
CA THR A 5 -2.73 -2.84 -6.61
C THR A 5 -2.17 -3.32 -5.28
N LEU A 6 -1.61 -4.53 -5.26
CA LEU A 6 -0.85 -5.01 -4.11
C LEU A 6 0.53 -4.34 -4.13
N ILE A 7 0.91 -3.73 -3.02
CA ILE A 7 2.28 -3.30 -2.80
C ILE A 7 3.07 -4.49 -2.21
N PRO A 8 4.13 -4.97 -2.90
CA PRO A 8 4.99 -6.02 -2.35
C PRO A 8 5.75 -5.56 -1.11
N ASP A 9 5.94 -6.48 -0.17
CA ASP A 9 6.74 -6.22 1.04
C ASP A 9 8.20 -5.89 0.71
N SER A 10 8.75 -6.48 -0.36
CA SER A 10 10.10 -6.16 -0.83
C SER A 10 10.24 -4.70 -1.27
N LEU A 11 9.20 -4.13 -1.92
CA LEU A 11 9.19 -2.72 -2.27
C LEU A 11 8.95 -1.82 -1.05
N LEU A 12 8.12 -2.25 -0.09
CA LEU A 12 7.98 -1.53 1.19
C LEU A 12 9.28 -1.50 2.01
N ALA A 13 10.13 -2.52 1.83
CA ALA A 13 11.42 -2.63 2.51
C ALA A 13 12.53 -1.81 1.83
N ALA A 14 12.37 -1.45 0.55
CA ALA A 14 13.30 -0.59 -0.18
C ALA A 14 13.23 0.86 0.34
N ARG A 15 14.27 1.28 1.09
CA ARG A 15 14.32 2.60 1.76
C ARG A 15 15.29 3.60 1.11
N SER A 16 16.00 3.18 0.06
CA SER A 16 16.92 4.03 -0.69
C SER A 16 16.64 3.89 -2.18
N ILE A 17 17.20 4.80 -2.98
CA ILE A 17 17.05 4.78 -4.44
C ILE A 17 17.70 3.50 -4.99
N GLU A 18 18.88 3.14 -4.49
CA GLU A 18 19.63 1.95 -4.90
C GLU A 18 18.83 0.67 -4.61
N ALA A 19 18.15 0.59 -3.45
CA ALA A 19 17.30 -0.55 -3.12
C ALA A 19 16.04 -0.63 -4.00
N ILE A 20 15.52 0.50 -4.47
CA ILE A 20 14.41 0.54 -5.44
C ILE A 20 14.91 0.07 -6.81
N GLU A 21 16.07 0.54 -7.26
CA GLU A 21 16.69 0.10 -8.52
C GLU A 21 16.97 -1.40 -8.52
N GLU A 22 17.55 -1.92 -7.43
CA GLU A 22 17.76 -3.37 -7.24
C GLU A 22 16.44 -4.14 -7.26
N TRP A 23 15.39 -3.61 -6.63
CA TRP A 23 14.07 -4.20 -6.68
C TRP A 23 13.48 -4.19 -8.10
N GLU A 24 13.66 -3.11 -8.87
CA GLU A 24 13.16 -3.02 -10.24
C GLU A 24 13.84 -4.02 -11.18
N MET A 25 15.14 -4.28 -10.96
CA MET A 25 15.92 -5.27 -11.71
C MET A 25 15.50 -6.71 -11.39
N ASN A 26 15.09 -6.97 -10.15
CA ASN A 26 14.66 -8.28 -9.67
C ASN A 26 13.13 -8.42 -9.61
N TRP A 27 12.40 -7.49 -10.22
CA TRP A 27 10.96 -7.41 -10.10
C TRP A 27 10.27 -8.65 -10.66
N LYS A 28 9.27 -9.14 -9.92
CA LYS A 28 8.38 -10.21 -10.34
C LYS A 28 6.94 -9.76 -10.13
N PRO A 29 6.03 -10.04 -11.07
CA PRO A 29 4.64 -9.66 -10.93
C PRO A 29 4.03 -10.30 -9.68
N THR A 30 3.46 -9.49 -8.80
CA THR A 30 2.83 -9.98 -7.57
C THR A 30 1.35 -10.34 -7.76
N THR A 31 0.69 -9.62 -8.66
CA THR A 31 -0.72 -9.75 -9.04
C THR A 31 -0.84 -9.41 -10.53
N GLY A 32 -2.06 -9.19 -11.05
CA GLY A 32 -2.25 -8.63 -12.40
C GLY A 32 -1.76 -7.18 -12.59
N ALA A 33 -1.03 -6.62 -11.62
CA ALA A 33 -0.47 -5.28 -11.67
C ALA A 33 0.86 -5.25 -12.45
N THR A 34 1.12 -4.14 -13.14
CA THR A 34 2.41 -3.89 -13.77
C THR A 34 3.41 -3.35 -12.73
N ARG A 35 4.72 -3.42 -13.03
CA ARG A 35 5.76 -2.80 -12.19
C ARG A 35 5.45 -1.32 -11.90
N ARG A 36 4.99 -0.60 -12.93
CA ARG A 36 4.62 0.81 -12.82
C ARG A 36 3.48 1.03 -11.82
N ASP A 37 2.48 0.16 -11.82
CA ASP A 37 1.35 0.26 -10.88
C ASP A 37 1.82 0.08 -9.44
N GLU A 38 2.74 -0.86 -9.18
CA GLU A 38 3.29 -1.11 -7.85
C GLU A 38 4.12 0.08 -7.34
N VAL A 39 4.93 0.71 -8.21
CA VAL A 39 5.67 1.94 -7.88
C VAL A 39 4.72 3.11 -7.61
N VAL A 40 3.70 3.31 -8.45
CA VAL A 40 2.67 4.34 -8.24
C VAL A 40 1.95 4.13 -6.92
N ALA A 41 1.60 2.88 -6.59
CA ALA A 41 0.97 2.52 -5.34
C ALA A 41 1.83 2.86 -4.10
N VAL A 42 3.15 2.65 -4.18
CA VAL A 42 4.08 3.01 -3.09
C VAL A 42 4.19 4.52 -2.89
N ASN A 43 4.26 5.28 -3.98
CA ASN A 43 4.26 6.74 -3.91
C ASN A 43 2.94 7.28 -3.31
N ALA A 44 1.81 6.68 -3.68
CA ALA A 44 0.51 7.01 -3.10
C ALA A 44 0.47 6.69 -1.59
N LEU A 45 1.03 5.56 -1.16
CA LEU A 45 1.17 5.22 0.26
C LEU A 45 2.07 6.22 1.01
N ALA A 46 3.17 6.67 0.41
CA ALA A 46 4.04 7.68 1.00
C ALA A 46 3.30 9.02 1.20
N THR A 47 2.55 9.45 0.18
CA THR A 47 1.71 10.65 0.22
C THR A 47 0.66 10.55 1.32
N GLU A 48 -0.06 9.43 1.39
CA GLU A 48 -1.04 9.21 2.44
C GLU A 48 -0.42 9.27 3.85
N ARG A 49 0.72 8.60 4.05
CA ARG A 49 1.43 8.62 5.34
C ARG A 49 1.85 10.04 5.72
N PHE A 50 2.28 10.83 4.74
CA PHE A 50 2.62 12.22 4.95
C PHE A 50 1.38 13.02 5.38
N VAL A 51 0.28 12.95 4.64
CA VAL A 51 -0.97 13.67 4.98
C VAL A 51 -1.45 13.26 6.38
N ARG A 52 -1.53 11.96 6.65
CA ARG A 52 -1.98 11.42 7.95
C ARG A 52 -1.19 11.96 9.14
N ARG A 53 0.11 12.22 8.97
CA ARG A 53 0.97 12.77 10.04
C ARG A 53 0.78 14.27 10.26
N ASN A 54 0.29 14.99 9.25
CA ASN A 54 0.24 16.46 9.25
C ASN A 54 -1.18 17.02 9.46
N VAL A 55 -2.22 16.20 9.43
CA VAL A 55 -3.60 16.65 9.60
C VAL A 55 -4.32 15.89 10.71
N SER A 56 -5.40 16.47 11.23
CA SER A 56 -6.24 15.80 12.23
C SER A 56 -6.90 14.54 11.65
N ARG A 57 -7.32 13.62 12.53
CA ARG A 57 -8.04 12.40 12.10
C ARG A 57 -9.26 12.70 11.23
N GLN A 58 -10.04 13.73 11.58
CA GLN A 58 -11.21 14.15 10.80
C GLN A 58 -10.81 14.64 9.41
N LYS A 59 -9.80 15.51 9.32
CA LYS A 59 -9.30 16.02 8.04
C LYS A 59 -8.69 14.92 7.17
N PHE A 60 -8.07 13.93 7.79
CA PHE A 60 -7.58 12.77 7.07
C PHE A 60 -8.71 11.91 6.49
N GLN A 61 -9.83 11.74 7.21
CA GLN A 61 -11.01 11.04 6.69
C GLN A 61 -11.69 11.82 5.55
N GLU A 62 -11.75 13.16 5.65
CA GLU A 62 -12.15 14.02 4.53
C GLU A 62 -11.27 13.78 3.30
N TRP A 63 -9.95 13.89 3.47
CA TRP A 63 -8.98 13.66 2.40
C TRP A 63 -9.10 12.27 1.77
N LEU A 64 -9.35 11.22 2.55
CA LEU A 64 -9.55 9.85 2.03
C LEU A 64 -10.81 9.68 1.18
N ARG A 65 -11.85 10.50 1.40
CA ARG A 65 -13.05 10.49 0.54
C ARG A 65 -12.74 11.08 -0.83
N ASP A 66 -11.93 12.14 -0.85
CA ASP A 66 -11.50 12.80 -2.08
C ASP A 66 -10.37 12.04 -2.80
N ASN A 67 -9.61 11.22 -2.06
CA ASN A 67 -8.46 10.46 -2.53
C ASN A 67 -8.62 8.97 -2.17
N PRO A 68 -9.53 8.24 -2.86
CA PRO A 68 -9.77 6.84 -2.57
C PRO A 68 -8.52 6.00 -2.83
N ARG A 69 -8.17 5.13 -1.88
CA ARG A 69 -7.03 4.22 -2.01
C ARG A 69 -7.19 3.26 -3.19
N THR A 70 -6.25 3.32 -4.12
CA THR A 70 -6.09 2.39 -5.25
C THR A 70 -5.19 1.19 -4.93
N PHE A 71 -4.63 1.12 -3.73
CA PHE A 71 -3.65 0.12 -3.33
C PHE A 71 -4.00 -0.59 -2.02
N THR A 72 -3.29 -1.68 -1.74
CA THR A 72 -3.30 -2.40 -0.46
C THR A 72 -1.91 -2.98 -0.17
N THR A 73 -1.60 -3.19 1.10
CA THR A 73 -0.37 -3.88 1.54
C THR A 73 -0.66 -5.32 1.95
N ARG A 74 0.35 -6.21 1.94
CA ARG A 74 0.18 -7.60 2.39
C ARG A 74 -0.38 -7.68 3.80
N ARG A 75 0.18 -6.90 4.72
CA ARG A 75 -0.26 -6.81 6.11
C ARG A 75 -1.75 -6.43 6.25
N GLU A 76 -2.27 -5.56 5.39
CA GLU A 76 -3.68 -5.19 5.39
C GLU A 76 -4.57 -6.33 4.87
N GLN A 77 -4.12 -7.05 3.83
CA GLN A 77 -4.83 -8.24 3.35
C GLN A 77 -4.88 -9.32 4.43
N ASP A 78 -3.78 -9.58 5.13
CA ASP A 78 -3.70 -10.58 6.19
C ASP A 78 -4.62 -10.20 7.36
N TRP A 79 -4.61 -8.93 7.78
CA TRP A 79 -5.50 -8.43 8.82
C TRP A 79 -6.98 -8.57 8.43
N LEU A 80 -7.34 -8.25 7.18
CA LEU A 80 -8.70 -8.43 6.68
C LEU A 80 -9.10 -9.90 6.67
N ALA A 81 -8.21 -10.80 6.22
CA ALA A 81 -8.45 -12.23 6.22
C ALA A 81 -8.68 -12.77 7.65
N GLN A 82 -7.86 -12.37 8.62
CA GLN A 82 -8.01 -12.76 10.02
C GLN A 82 -9.31 -12.21 10.64
N LYS A 83 -9.70 -10.98 10.30
CA LYS A 83 -10.96 -10.39 10.75
C LYS A 83 -12.17 -11.14 10.19
N THR A 84 -12.15 -11.47 8.89
CA THR A 84 -13.22 -12.26 8.25
C THR A 84 -13.29 -13.68 8.80
N ALA A 85 -12.15 -14.27 9.16
CA ALA A 85 -12.08 -15.58 9.82
C ALA A 85 -12.50 -15.55 11.30
N GLY A 86 -12.91 -14.40 11.85
CA GLY A 86 -13.32 -14.26 13.25
C GLY A 86 -12.18 -14.39 14.26
N GLN A 87 -10.92 -14.32 13.82
CA GLN A 87 -9.73 -14.55 14.66
C GLN A 87 -9.21 -13.29 15.37
N VAL A 88 -9.73 -12.11 15.05
CA VAL A 88 -9.38 -10.85 15.72
C VAL A 88 -10.51 -10.43 16.65
N LYS A 89 -10.35 -10.65 17.96
CA LYS A 89 -11.20 -10.04 18.99
C LYS A 89 -10.72 -8.61 19.25
N LEU A 90 -11.67 -7.66 19.23
CA LEU A 90 -11.46 -6.25 19.58
C LEU A 90 -11.09 -6.08 21.05
#